data_AF-A0A3N0EWK8-F1
#
_entry.id   AF-A0A3N0EWK8-F1
#
_cell.length_a   1.000
_cell.length_b   1.000
_cell.length_c   1.000
_cell.angle_alpha   90.00
_cell.angle_beta   90.00
_cell.angle_gamma   90.00
#
_symmetry.space_group_name_H-M   'P 1'
#
loop_
_entity.id
_entity.type
_entity.pdbx_description
1 polymer ?
#
loop_
_entity_poly.entity_id
_entity_poly.type
_entity_poly.pdbx_seq_one_letter_code
_entity_poly.pdbx_strand_id
1 'polypeptide(L)'
;MTTKEFREKILESKNLKWFKNIKVDFQLTAVNFSKTFKSLSEFHKFLELQKTGFENIDSLPDELKGSKDFFTKNLTNLEVFFNRYQNSTESQLDVYWKSATTKNNSQKIDLSSTNVLTFDSTQTDLLIRINETNSNYTKGAYDYITNAKNIGSSRDSFIGGILAYEFENPKTLLAKGDTPSKRKIQELENRIENQLSESESQLLEHLESSKNEFEAYVEKIDELKTQKESLFNDWFEGNENLEGIKSQITQFFEESKGRRENLEIAYDKKLELSKPARYWQKKANTYFDNYKTARTILLVMIGVTALFLGIILAVAPEYIFKNVFKGNEVTIVRWSLIFIAFLALMAYAIRAVNKFMFSSLHLSRDAEERHALTFVYLSLLNEQGSEMDGEDRKLILQSLFSRSETGLLKDDSGPTMPNDIISKIINK
;
A
#
# COMPACT_ATOMS: atom_id res chain seq x y z
N MET A 1 -44.59 2.42 -14.61
CA MET A 1 -43.46 2.03 -13.75
C MET A 1 -43.96 0.98 -12.78
N THR A 2 -43.15 -0.03 -12.40
CA THR A 2 -43.61 -1.00 -11.39
C THR A 2 -43.67 -0.35 -10.00
N THR A 3 -44.51 -0.85 -9.09
CA THR A 3 -44.51 -0.39 -7.68
C THR A 3 -43.12 -0.46 -7.05
N LYS A 4 -42.31 -1.47 -7.41
CA LYS A 4 -40.94 -1.63 -6.91
C LYS A 4 -40.05 -0.45 -7.34
N GLU A 5 -40.02 -0.17 -8.64
CA GLU A 5 -39.26 0.97 -9.21
C GLU A 5 -39.77 2.31 -8.65
N PHE A 6 -41.08 2.45 -8.44
CA PHE A 6 -41.67 3.65 -7.84
C PHE A 6 -41.17 3.88 -6.41
N ARG A 7 -41.05 2.81 -5.60
CA ARG A 7 -40.49 2.88 -4.25
C ARG A 7 -39.01 3.22 -4.25
N GLU A 8 -38.23 2.60 -5.14
CA GLU A 8 -36.80 2.91 -5.31
C GLU A 8 -36.59 4.40 -5.59
N LYS A 9 -37.36 4.96 -6.53
CA LYS A 9 -37.29 6.40 -6.82
C LYS A 9 -37.75 7.29 -5.66
N ILE A 10 -38.75 6.87 -4.87
CA ILE A 10 -39.15 7.59 -3.66
C ILE A 10 -37.97 7.71 -2.69
N LEU A 11 -37.20 6.64 -2.50
CA LEU A 11 -36.01 6.62 -1.63
C LEU A 11 -34.86 7.49 -2.15
N GLU A 12 -34.83 7.77 -3.44
CA GLU A 12 -33.88 8.68 -4.09
C GLU A 12 -34.36 10.14 -4.11
N SER A 13 -35.65 10.37 -3.83
CA SER A 13 -36.24 11.70 -3.89
C SER A 13 -35.68 12.64 -2.81
N LYS A 14 -35.61 13.94 -3.11
CA LYS A 14 -35.12 14.95 -2.18
C LYS A 14 -35.96 15.03 -0.89
N ASN A 15 -37.23 14.67 -0.96
CA ASN A 15 -38.17 14.81 0.15
C ASN A 15 -38.98 13.53 0.43
N LEU A 16 -38.25 12.47 0.78
CA LEU A 16 -38.79 11.17 1.14
C LEU A 16 -39.94 11.24 2.17
N LYS A 17 -39.81 12.11 3.19
CA LYS A 17 -40.81 12.25 4.26
C LYS A 17 -42.20 12.63 3.74
N TRP A 18 -42.27 13.52 2.75
CA TRP A 18 -43.56 13.93 2.19
C TRP A 18 -44.22 12.77 1.43
N PHE A 19 -43.47 12.09 0.56
CA PHE A 19 -43.99 10.97 -0.24
C PHE A 19 -44.40 9.76 0.62
N LYS A 20 -43.73 9.54 1.75
CA LYS A 20 -44.05 8.48 2.72
C LYS A 20 -45.31 8.77 3.55
N ASN A 21 -45.64 10.05 3.80
CA ASN A 21 -46.66 10.44 4.77
C ASN A 21 -47.90 11.13 4.18
N ILE A 22 -47.91 11.39 2.87
CA ILE A 22 -49.07 11.99 2.21
C ILE A 22 -50.30 11.10 2.37
N LYS A 23 -51.40 11.71 2.81
CA LYS A 23 -52.71 11.06 2.87
C LYS A 23 -53.50 11.34 1.61
N VAL A 24 -53.92 10.29 0.91
CA VAL A 24 -54.73 10.40 -0.31
C VAL A 24 -56.11 9.83 -0.04
N ASP A 25 -57.10 10.70 0.10
CA ASP A 25 -58.49 10.31 0.21
C ASP A 25 -59.06 10.02 -1.18
N PHE A 26 -59.52 8.80 -1.40
CA PHE A 26 -60.00 8.33 -2.69
C PHE A 26 -61.39 7.72 -2.55
N GLN A 27 -62.33 8.11 -3.41
CA GLN A 27 -63.74 7.73 -3.29
C GLN A 27 -64.39 7.37 -4.64
N LEU A 28 -64.96 6.18 -4.73
CA LEU A 28 -65.73 5.72 -5.89
C LEU A 28 -67.16 5.40 -5.45
N THR A 29 -68.11 6.21 -5.94
CA THR A 29 -69.50 6.16 -5.46
C THR A 29 -70.25 4.95 -5.99
N ALA A 30 -69.99 4.52 -7.24
CA ALA A 30 -70.67 3.39 -7.88
C ALA A 30 -70.51 2.07 -7.11
N VAL A 31 -69.42 1.90 -6.37
CA VAL A 31 -69.10 0.68 -5.61
C VAL A 31 -69.04 0.93 -4.10
N ASN A 32 -69.46 2.12 -3.63
CA ASN A 32 -69.32 2.55 -2.24
C ASN A 32 -67.91 2.38 -1.67
N PHE A 33 -66.89 2.56 -2.51
CA PHE A 33 -65.49 2.45 -2.10
C PHE A 33 -65.00 3.80 -1.57
N SER A 34 -64.45 3.82 -0.37
CA SER A 34 -63.78 4.99 0.21
C SER A 34 -62.58 4.53 1.00
N LYS A 35 -61.39 5.05 0.66
CA LYS A 35 -60.13 4.69 1.32
C LYS A 35 -59.20 5.90 1.41
N THR A 36 -58.54 6.02 2.55
CA THR A 36 -57.41 6.94 2.74
C THR A 36 -56.10 6.15 2.66
N PHE A 37 -55.33 6.36 1.60
CA PHE A 37 -53.99 5.80 1.46
C PHE A 37 -53.01 6.61 2.31
N LYS A 38 -52.08 5.94 3.02
CA LYS A 38 -51.17 6.61 3.97
C LYS A 38 -49.85 7.06 3.34
N SER A 39 -49.57 6.63 2.12
CA SER A 39 -48.39 7.02 1.35
C SER A 39 -48.71 7.09 -0.14
N LEU A 40 -47.85 7.77 -0.89
CA LEU A 40 -48.02 7.84 -2.35
C LEU A 40 -47.75 6.49 -3.03
N SER A 41 -46.87 5.66 -2.46
CA SER A 41 -46.59 4.32 -2.99
C SER A 41 -47.77 3.36 -2.78
N GLU A 42 -48.49 3.48 -1.66
CA GLU A 42 -49.68 2.67 -1.40
C GLU A 42 -50.77 2.99 -2.43
N PHE A 43 -50.94 4.28 -2.76
CA PHE A 43 -51.87 4.70 -3.82
C PHE A 43 -51.41 4.24 -5.21
N HIS A 44 -50.11 4.37 -5.53
CA HIS A 44 -49.54 3.86 -6.79
C HIS A 44 -49.79 2.36 -6.94
N LYS A 45 -49.49 1.57 -5.90
CA LYS A 45 -49.71 0.12 -5.87
C LYS A 45 -51.17 -0.25 -6.11
N PHE A 46 -52.10 0.46 -5.48
CA PHE A 46 -53.52 0.23 -5.72
C PHE A 46 -53.90 0.49 -7.19
N LEU A 47 -53.48 1.62 -7.76
CA LEU A 47 -53.77 1.95 -9.16
C LEU A 47 -53.15 0.94 -10.13
N GLU A 48 -51.92 0.49 -9.87
CA GLU A 48 -51.25 -0.56 -10.67
C GLU A 48 -52.01 -1.88 -10.60
N LEU A 49 -52.46 -2.27 -9.41
CA LEU A 49 -53.23 -3.50 -9.20
C LEU A 49 -54.58 -3.44 -9.93
N GLN A 50 -55.29 -2.32 -9.86
CA GLN A 50 -56.56 -2.11 -10.58
C GLN A 50 -56.36 -2.18 -12.10
N LYS A 51 -55.33 -1.48 -12.62
CA LYS A 51 -54.98 -1.53 -14.04
C LYS A 51 -54.69 -2.97 -14.50
N THR A 52 -53.79 -3.66 -13.79
CA THR A 52 -53.37 -5.02 -14.14
C THR A 52 -54.53 -6.01 -14.04
N GLY A 53 -55.39 -5.84 -13.04
CA GLY A 53 -56.62 -6.63 -12.87
C GLY A 53 -57.54 -6.52 -14.08
N PHE A 54 -57.79 -5.32 -14.60
CA PHE A 54 -58.58 -5.12 -15.82
C PHE A 54 -57.86 -5.57 -17.10
N GLU A 55 -56.53 -5.60 -17.13
CA GLU A 55 -55.75 -6.11 -18.28
C GLU A 55 -55.80 -7.63 -18.41
N ASN A 56 -55.99 -8.34 -17.29
CA ASN A 56 -56.03 -9.80 -17.24
C ASN A 56 -57.43 -10.40 -17.56
N ILE A 57 -58.42 -9.57 -17.88
CA ILE A 57 -59.77 -10.02 -18.26
C ILE A 57 -59.83 -10.19 -19.77
N ASP A 58 -59.95 -11.44 -20.26
CA ASP A 58 -59.91 -11.78 -21.68
C ASP A 58 -60.98 -11.06 -22.53
N SER A 59 -62.23 -11.00 -22.05
CA SER A 59 -63.35 -10.34 -22.74
C SER A 59 -63.95 -9.20 -21.91
N LEU A 60 -63.19 -8.11 -21.76
CA LEU A 60 -63.64 -6.94 -21.00
C LEU A 60 -64.85 -6.24 -21.67
N PRO A 61 -66.00 -6.11 -20.98
CA PRO A 61 -67.15 -5.37 -21.48
C PRO A 61 -66.83 -3.90 -21.79
N ASP A 62 -67.51 -3.34 -22.80
CA ASP A 62 -67.29 -1.94 -23.23
C ASP A 62 -67.54 -0.94 -22.10
N GLU A 63 -68.50 -1.22 -21.23
CA GLU A 63 -68.84 -0.40 -20.06
C GLU A 63 -67.70 -0.32 -19.04
N LEU A 64 -66.88 -1.36 -18.93
CA LEU A 64 -65.76 -1.42 -17.98
C LEU A 64 -64.47 -0.80 -18.52
N LYS A 65 -64.39 -0.54 -19.85
CA LYS A 65 -63.23 0.16 -20.45
C LYS A 65 -63.02 1.53 -19.84
N GLY A 66 -64.09 2.26 -19.54
CA GLY A 66 -64.00 3.57 -18.86
C GLY A 66 -63.34 3.49 -17.47
N SER A 67 -63.57 2.40 -16.73
CA SER A 67 -62.92 2.17 -15.44
C SER A 67 -61.44 1.84 -15.62
N LYS A 68 -61.10 0.95 -16.57
CA LYS A 68 -59.71 0.65 -16.93
C LYS A 68 -58.92 1.90 -17.34
N ASP A 69 -59.50 2.72 -18.22
CA ASP A 69 -58.89 3.96 -18.69
C ASP A 69 -58.70 4.97 -17.56
N PHE A 70 -59.66 5.06 -16.65
CA PHE A 70 -59.56 5.90 -15.46
C PHE A 70 -58.37 5.53 -14.58
N PHE A 71 -58.20 4.24 -14.24
CA PHE A 71 -57.06 3.80 -13.42
C PHE A 71 -55.73 3.95 -14.15
N THR A 72 -55.70 3.62 -15.45
CA THR A 72 -54.49 3.75 -16.28
C THR A 72 -54.04 5.21 -16.39
N LYS A 73 -54.99 6.13 -16.61
CA LYS A 73 -54.72 7.57 -16.67
C LYS A 73 -54.26 8.11 -15.32
N ASN A 74 -54.93 7.74 -14.23
CA ASN A 74 -54.52 8.15 -12.89
C ASN A 74 -53.12 7.66 -12.52
N LEU A 75 -52.80 6.40 -12.82
CA LEU A 75 -51.47 5.84 -12.60
C LEU A 75 -50.41 6.62 -13.38
N THR A 76 -50.66 6.85 -14.67
CA THR A 76 -49.75 7.62 -15.54
C THR A 76 -49.55 9.04 -15.02
N ASN A 77 -50.63 9.72 -14.64
CA ASN A 77 -50.59 11.09 -14.14
C ASN A 77 -49.89 11.18 -12.78
N LEU A 78 -50.06 10.18 -11.91
CA LEU A 78 -49.33 10.04 -10.65
C LEU A 78 -47.83 9.87 -10.89
N GLU A 79 -47.44 9.01 -11.83
CA GLU A 79 -46.03 8.83 -12.20
C GLU A 79 -45.43 10.10 -12.82
N VAL A 80 -46.18 10.82 -13.66
CA VAL A 80 -45.75 12.11 -14.22
C VAL A 80 -45.59 13.16 -13.13
N PHE A 81 -46.53 13.23 -12.18
CA PHE A 81 -46.45 14.12 -11.03
C PHE A 81 -45.18 13.83 -10.22
N PHE A 82 -44.97 12.57 -9.86
CA PHE A 82 -43.81 12.15 -9.09
C PHE A 82 -42.50 12.52 -9.80
N ASN A 83 -42.32 12.10 -11.06
CA ASN A 83 -41.09 12.37 -11.80
C ASN A 83 -40.81 13.87 -11.98
N ARG A 84 -41.84 14.71 -12.09
CA ARG A 84 -41.71 16.16 -12.25
C ARG A 84 -41.30 16.86 -10.95
N TYR A 85 -41.79 16.38 -9.80
CA TYR A 85 -41.69 17.12 -8.53
C TYR A 85 -40.88 16.40 -7.44
N GLN A 86 -40.31 15.23 -7.71
CA GLN A 86 -39.48 14.45 -6.76
C GLN A 86 -38.32 15.25 -6.11
N ASN A 87 -37.87 16.35 -6.72
CA ASN A 87 -36.79 17.20 -6.22
C ASN A 87 -37.26 18.55 -5.61
N SER A 88 -38.57 18.74 -5.45
CA SER A 88 -39.17 19.95 -4.88
C SER A 88 -39.16 19.97 -3.35
N THR A 89 -39.38 21.14 -2.74
CA THR A 89 -39.52 21.27 -1.28
C THR A 89 -40.89 20.82 -0.81
N GLU A 90 -41.04 20.53 0.49
CA GLU A 90 -42.32 20.07 1.08
C GLU A 90 -43.47 21.04 0.81
N SER A 91 -43.24 22.33 1.07
CA SER A 91 -44.21 23.40 0.81
C SER A 91 -44.63 23.51 -0.66
N GLN A 92 -43.73 23.20 -1.60
CA GLN A 92 -44.04 23.19 -3.02
C GLN A 92 -44.87 21.96 -3.40
N LEU A 93 -44.54 20.79 -2.82
CA LEU A 93 -45.23 19.53 -3.08
C LEU A 93 -46.72 19.59 -2.70
N ASP A 94 -47.07 20.20 -1.57
CA ASP A 94 -48.48 20.39 -1.19
C ASP A 94 -49.27 21.21 -2.23
N VAL A 95 -48.66 22.30 -2.70
CA VAL A 95 -49.26 23.18 -3.72
C VAL A 95 -49.41 22.43 -5.05
N TYR A 96 -48.37 21.71 -5.46
CA TYR A 96 -48.39 20.93 -6.70
C TYR A 96 -49.37 19.78 -6.65
N TRP A 97 -49.47 19.07 -5.52
CA TRP A 97 -50.42 17.98 -5.32
C TRP A 97 -51.86 18.49 -5.40
N LYS A 98 -52.15 19.59 -4.71
CA LYS A 98 -53.46 20.26 -4.81
C LYS A 98 -53.75 20.68 -6.25
N SER A 99 -52.75 21.21 -6.97
CA SER A 99 -52.91 21.56 -8.39
C SER A 99 -53.16 20.33 -9.27
N ALA A 100 -52.47 19.22 -9.04
CA ALA A 100 -52.59 17.98 -9.81
C ALA A 100 -53.95 17.30 -9.60
N THR A 101 -54.56 17.46 -8.43
CA THR A 101 -55.84 16.82 -8.10
C THR A 101 -57.07 17.69 -8.41
N THR A 102 -56.91 19.01 -8.50
CA THR A 102 -58.03 19.94 -8.70
C THR A 102 -58.12 20.54 -10.10
N LYS A 103 -57.00 20.79 -10.80
CA LYS A 103 -57.05 21.45 -12.12
C LYS A 103 -57.58 20.49 -13.17
N ASN A 104 -58.60 20.94 -13.89
CA ASN A 104 -59.19 20.16 -14.97
C ASN A 104 -58.32 20.23 -16.24
N ASN A 105 -57.28 19.41 -16.29
CA ASN A 105 -56.38 19.26 -17.44
C ASN A 105 -56.10 17.77 -17.72
N SER A 106 -55.34 17.48 -18.78
CA SER A 106 -55.00 16.10 -19.18
C SER A 106 -54.19 15.34 -18.12
N GLN A 107 -53.45 16.06 -17.26
CA GLN A 107 -52.59 15.53 -16.20
C GLN A 107 -53.28 15.46 -14.84
N LYS A 108 -54.61 15.65 -14.77
CA LYS A 108 -55.36 15.58 -13.53
C LYS A 108 -55.31 14.18 -12.92
N ILE A 109 -55.07 14.10 -11.62
CA ILE A 109 -55.24 12.91 -10.79
C ILE A 109 -56.63 13.00 -10.16
N ASP A 110 -57.56 12.22 -10.67
CA ASP A 110 -58.94 12.17 -10.20
C ASP A 110 -59.04 11.33 -8.93
N LEU A 111 -59.37 11.99 -7.81
CA LEU A 111 -59.52 11.34 -6.50
C LEU A 111 -60.94 10.83 -6.23
N SER A 112 -61.90 11.17 -7.10
CA SER A 112 -63.25 10.66 -6.99
C SER A 112 -63.93 10.45 -8.33
N SER A 113 -64.86 9.49 -8.35
CA SER A 113 -65.71 9.23 -9.51
C SER A 113 -67.05 8.64 -9.10
N THR A 114 -68.08 8.89 -9.91
CA THR A 114 -69.43 8.36 -9.71
C THR A 114 -69.74 7.15 -10.59
N ASN A 115 -68.94 6.88 -11.62
CA ASN A 115 -69.21 5.85 -12.62
C ASN A 115 -68.06 4.85 -12.81
N VAL A 116 -67.02 4.92 -11.99
CA VAL A 116 -65.87 4.00 -12.07
C VAL A 116 -66.05 2.87 -11.05
N LEU A 117 -65.78 1.65 -11.47
CA LEU A 117 -65.81 0.44 -10.66
C LEU A 117 -64.40 -0.11 -10.49
N THR A 118 -64.08 -0.65 -9.32
CA THR A 118 -62.81 -1.36 -9.09
C THR A 118 -62.88 -2.78 -9.66
N PHE A 119 -61.77 -3.32 -10.16
CA PHE A 119 -61.75 -4.64 -10.81
C PHE A 119 -62.20 -5.78 -9.87
N ASP A 120 -61.90 -5.63 -8.58
CA ASP A 120 -62.18 -6.55 -7.48
C ASP A 120 -63.57 -6.38 -6.86
N SER A 121 -64.38 -5.42 -7.34
CA SER A 121 -65.73 -5.22 -6.85
C SER A 121 -66.69 -6.30 -7.33
N THR A 122 -67.64 -6.65 -6.47
CA THR A 122 -68.71 -7.60 -6.78
C THR A 122 -69.59 -7.16 -7.97
N GLN A 123 -69.71 -5.85 -8.17
CA GLN A 123 -70.41 -5.23 -9.29
C GLN A 123 -69.70 -5.45 -10.62
N THR A 124 -68.36 -5.41 -10.64
CA THR A 124 -67.57 -5.70 -11.85
C THR A 124 -67.74 -7.17 -12.25
N ASP A 125 -67.64 -8.07 -11.28
CA ASP A 125 -67.88 -9.51 -11.47
C ASP A 125 -69.31 -9.81 -11.98
N LEU A 126 -70.32 -9.09 -11.47
CA LEU A 126 -71.68 -9.16 -12.02
C LEU A 126 -71.73 -8.73 -13.49
N LEU A 127 -71.12 -7.60 -13.84
CA LEU A 127 -71.15 -7.10 -15.22
C LEU A 127 -70.45 -8.06 -16.19
N ILE A 128 -69.35 -8.69 -15.76
CA ILE A 128 -68.67 -9.72 -16.55
C ILE A 128 -69.60 -10.91 -16.78
N ARG A 129 -70.24 -11.45 -15.72
CA ARG A 129 -71.21 -12.56 -15.86
C ARG A 129 -72.39 -12.21 -16.76
N ILE A 130 -72.94 -11.00 -16.64
CA ILE A 130 -74.04 -10.54 -17.50
C ILE A 130 -73.56 -10.48 -18.95
N ASN A 131 -72.35 -9.96 -19.20
CA ASN A 131 -71.78 -9.85 -20.54
C ASN A 131 -71.51 -11.21 -21.19
N GLU A 132 -71.02 -12.18 -20.42
CA GLU A 132 -70.83 -13.58 -20.85
C GLU A 132 -72.17 -14.25 -21.22
N THR A 133 -73.24 -13.90 -20.49
CA THR A 133 -74.58 -14.43 -20.76
C THR A 133 -75.19 -13.78 -22.00
N ASN A 134 -75.18 -12.44 -22.06
CA ASN A 134 -75.62 -11.64 -23.20
C ASN A 134 -75.08 -10.21 -23.08
N SER A 135 -74.21 -9.82 -24.01
CA SER A 135 -73.56 -8.51 -24.05
C SER A 135 -74.54 -7.32 -24.11
N ASN A 136 -75.75 -7.50 -24.65
CA ASN A 136 -76.73 -6.41 -24.75
C ASN A 136 -77.32 -6.02 -23.40
N TYR A 137 -77.26 -6.89 -22.39
CA TYR A 137 -77.78 -6.62 -21.05
C TYR A 137 -76.81 -5.80 -20.19
N THR A 138 -75.51 -5.87 -20.49
CA THR A 138 -74.45 -5.25 -19.68
C THR A 138 -74.66 -3.75 -19.52
N LYS A 139 -75.05 -3.05 -20.59
CA LYS A 139 -75.27 -1.61 -20.58
C LYS A 139 -76.33 -1.17 -19.56
N GLY A 140 -77.46 -1.88 -19.54
CA GLY A 140 -78.55 -1.60 -18.62
C GLY A 140 -78.19 -1.87 -17.16
N ALA A 141 -77.43 -2.94 -16.92
CA ALA A 141 -76.91 -3.28 -15.59
C ALA A 141 -75.91 -2.22 -15.08
N TYR A 142 -74.99 -1.77 -15.94
CA TYR A 142 -74.02 -0.73 -15.61
C TYR A 142 -74.70 0.62 -15.32
N ASP A 143 -75.68 1.00 -16.14
CA ASP A 143 -76.43 2.25 -15.94
C ASP A 143 -77.18 2.23 -14.60
N TYR A 144 -77.69 1.08 -14.17
CA TYR A 144 -78.30 0.90 -12.84
C TYR A 144 -77.25 1.07 -11.71
N ILE A 145 -76.14 0.33 -11.77
CA ILE A 145 -75.08 0.36 -10.73
C ILE A 145 -74.47 1.76 -10.57
N THR A 146 -74.25 2.46 -11.68
CA THR A 146 -73.66 3.80 -11.67
C THR A 146 -74.67 4.91 -11.39
N ASN A 147 -75.92 4.55 -11.08
CA ASN A 147 -77.03 5.47 -10.85
C ASN A 147 -77.18 6.50 -11.98
N ALA A 148 -77.08 6.03 -13.23
CA ALA A 148 -77.23 6.86 -14.41
C ALA A 148 -78.66 7.44 -14.47
N LYS A 149 -78.79 8.67 -14.97
CA LYS A 149 -80.08 9.38 -15.00
C LYS A 149 -81.18 8.63 -15.78
N ASN A 150 -80.80 7.84 -16.78
CA ASN A 150 -81.71 7.03 -17.58
C ASN A 150 -81.09 5.64 -17.79
N ILE A 151 -81.82 4.59 -17.43
CA ILE A 151 -81.53 3.21 -17.83
C ILE A 151 -82.15 3.07 -19.23
N GLY A 152 -81.35 2.69 -20.23
CA GLY A 152 -81.71 2.75 -21.66
C GLY A 152 -83.13 2.25 -22.00
N SER A 153 -83.72 2.79 -23.07
CA SER A 153 -85.12 2.51 -23.47
C SER A 153 -85.35 1.15 -24.12
N SER A 154 -84.30 0.35 -24.32
CA SER A 154 -84.39 -0.96 -24.94
C SER A 154 -84.83 -2.03 -23.94
N ARG A 155 -85.49 -3.09 -24.44
CA ARG A 155 -85.84 -4.26 -23.63
C ARG A 155 -84.61 -4.88 -22.98
N ASP A 156 -83.49 -4.92 -23.69
CA ASP A 156 -82.23 -5.49 -23.22
C ASP A 156 -81.63 -4.66 -22.08
N SER A 157 -81.69 -3.33 -22.16
CA SER A 157 -81.29 -2.42 -21.08
C SER A 157 -82.17 -2.58 -19.84
N PHE A 158 -83.47 -2.78 -20.02
CA PHE A 158 -84.39 -3.04 -18.91
C PHE A 158 -84.08 -4.37 -18.21
N ILE A 159 -83.83 -5.44 -18.98
CA ILE A 159 -83.43 -6.76 -18.44
C ILE A 159 -82.12 -6.63 -17.65
N GLY A 160 -81.13 -5.93 -18.20
CA GLY A 160 -79.86 -5.66 -17.50
C GLY A 160 -80.06 -4.94 -16.17
N GLY A 161 -80.89 -3.89 -16.15
CA GLY A 161 -81.22 -3.15 -14.94
C GLY A 161 -81.92 -4.02 -13.88
N ILE A 162 -82.80 -4.94 -14.29
CA ILE A 162 -83.44 -5.90 -13.38
C ILE A 162 -82.41 -6.86 -12.78
N LEU A 163 -81.49 -7.40 -13.59
CA LEU A 163 -80.45 -8.31 -13.10
C LEU A 163 -79.55 -7.63 -12.07
N ALA A 164 -79.19 -6.36 -12.30
CA ALA A 164 -78.45 -5.56 -11.33
C ALA A 164 -79.26 -5.26 -10.06
N TYR A 165 -80.54 -4.91 -10.20
CA TYR A 165 -81.44 -4.69 -9.07
C TYR A 165 -81.56 -5.94 -8.18
N GLU A 166 -81.75 -7.11 -8.78
CA GLU A 166 -81.88 -8.38 -8.07
C GLU A 166 -80.58 -8.76 -7.32
N PHE A 167 -79.43 -8.49 -7.94
CA PHE A 167 -78.13 -8.69 -7.31
C PHE A 167 -77.93 -7.82 -6.06
N GLU A 168 -78.29 -6.53 -6.14
CA GLU A 168 -78.16 -5.62 -4.99
C GLU A 168 -79.23 -5.87 -3.92
N ASN A 169 -80.43 -6.31 -4.33
CA ASN A 169 -81.57 -6.53 -3.47
C ASN A 169 -82.03 -8.00 -3.52
N PRO A 170 -81.23 -8.95 -2.99
CA PRO A 170 -81.57 -10.37 -3.01
C PRO A 170 -82.77 -10.76 -2.12
N LYS A 171 -83.61 -9.79 -1.71
CA LYS A 171 -84.77 -9.94 -0.83
C LYS A 171 -86.02 -10.48 -1.55
N THR A 172 -85.84 -11.37 -2.52
CA THR A 172 -86.86 -12.39 -2.80
C THR A 172 -86.82 -13.42 -1.66
N LEU A 173 -87.98 -13.99 -1.30
CA LEU A 173 -88.27 -14.73 -0.04
C LEU A 173 -87.40 -15.98 0.27
N LEU A 174 -86.35 -16.28 -0.49
CA LEU A 174 -85.54 -17.51 -0.33
C LEU A 174 -84.07 -17.30 0.08
N ALA A 175 -83.51 -16.08 0.06
CA ALA A 175 -82.11 -15.83 0.44
C ALA A 175 -81.99 -15.20 1.84
N LYS A 176 -82.58 -15.86 2.86
CA LYS A 176 -82.53 -15.40 4.25
C LYS A 176 -81.37 -16.06 4.99
N GLY A 177 -80.14 -15.72 4.62
CA GLY A 177 -78.96 -16.15 5.36
C GLY A 177 -77.66 -15.77 4.70
N ASP A 178 -77.19 -14.52 4.89
CA ASP A 178 -75.76 -14.19 4.71
C ASP A 178 -75.32 -12.79 5.18
N THR A 179 -76.16 -12.03 5.88
CA THR A 179 -75.75 -10.73 6.47
C THR A 179 -74.62 -10.84 7.51
N PRO A 180 -74.54 -11.87 8.38
CA PRO A 180 -73.42 -12.04 9.30
C PRO A 180 -72.10 -12.42 8.60
N SER A 181 -72.16 -13.18 7.51
CA SER A 181 -70.99 -13.59 6.72
C SER A 181 -70.34 -12.40 6.02
N LYS A 182 -71.15 -11.53 5.39
CA LYS A 182 -70.68 -10.30 4.73
C LYS A 182 -69.96 -9.35 5.70
N ARG A 183 -70.51 -9.18 6.91
CA ARG A 183 -69.86 -8.33 7.94
C ARG A 183 -68.50 -8.87 8.37
N LYS A 184 -68.40 -10.19 8.59
CA LYS A 184 -67.11 -10.84 8.95
C LYS A 184 -66.08 -10.76 7.82
N ILE A 185 -66.52 -10.91 6.57
CA ILE A 185 -65.65 -10.74 5.39
C ILE A 185 -65.15 -9.30 5.34
N GLN A 186 -66.02 -8.32 5.51
CA GLN A 186 -65.63 -6.91 5.51
C GLN A 186 -64.69 -6.54 6.67
N GLU A 187 -64.90 -7.12 7.86
CA GLU A 187 -63.97 -7.00 8.99
C GLU A 187 -62.59 -7.62 8.67
N LEU A 188 -62.57 -8.75 7.96
CA LEU A 188 -61.34 -9.43 7.55
C LEU A 188 -60.59 -8.64 6.46
N GLU A 189 -61.30 -8.12 5.46
CA GLU A 189 -60.76 -7.22 4.43
C GLU A 189 -60.13 -5.98 5.06
N ASN A 190 -60.86 -5.30 5.96
CA ASN A 190 -60.33 -4.13 6.67
C ASN A 190 -59.07 -4.46 7.49
N ARG A 191 -59.01 -5.66 8.10
CA ARG A 191 -57.81 -6.09 8.85
C ARG A 191 -56.63 -6.35 7.92
N ILE A 192 -56.84 -7.04 6.80
CA ILE A 192 -55.81 -7.29 5.80
C ILE A 192 -55.28 -5.97 5.23
N GLU A 193 -56.17 -5.03 4.91
CA GLU A 193 -55.80 -3.73 4.35
C GLU A 193 -54.96 -2.92 5.34
N ASN A 194 -55.34 -2.91 6.61
CA ASN A 194 -54.58 -2.24 7.66
C ASN A 194 -53.19 -2.86 7.84
N GLN A 195 -53.10 -4.19 7.84
CA GLN A 195 -51.82 -4.91 7.92
C GLN A 195 -50.93 -4.65 6.69
N LEU A 196 -51.51 -4.56 5.49
CA LEU A 196 -50.77 -4.23 4.27
C LEU A 196 -50.22 -2.80 4.30
N SER A 197 -51.04 -1.84 4.75
CA SER A 197 -50.61 -0.44 4.91
C SER A 197 -49.50 -0.30 5.97
N GLU A 198 -49.62 -1.01 7.09
CA GLU A 198 -48.57 -1.05 8.13
C GLU A 198 -47.28 -1.69 7.61
N SER A 199 -47.39 -2.83 6.93
CA SER A 199 -46.24 -3.51 6.31
C SER A 199 -45.55 -2.64 5.27
N GLU A 200 -46.30 -1.88 4.46
CA GLU A 200 -45.72 -0.94 3.50
C GLU A 200 -44.95 0.19 4.19
N SER A 201 -45.48 0.74 5.28
CA SER A 201 -44.79 1.76 6.08
C SER A 201 -43.48 1.22 6.67
N GLN A 202 -43.51 0.03 7.27
CA GLN A 202 -42.34 -0.65 7.82
C GLN A 202 -41.30 -0.98 6.73
N LEU A 203 -41.75 -1.40 5.54
CA LEU A 203 -40.85 -1.67 4.41
C LEU A 203 -40.13 -0.40 3.97
N LEU A 204 -40.84 0.73 3.83
CA LEU A 204 -40.19 2.00 3.48
C LEU A 204 -39.20 2.47 4.55
N GLU A 205 -39.53 2.27 5.83
CA GLU A 205 -38.62 2.59 6.94
C GLU A 205 -37.37 1.71 6.95
N HIS A 206 -37.52 0.41 6.74
CA HIS A 206 -36.38 -0.51 6.69
C HIS A 206 -35.49 -0.25 5.46
N LEU A 207 -36.08 0.07 4.31
CA LEU A 207 -35.33 0.44 3.11
C LEU A 207 -34.56 1.76 3.30
N GLU A 208 -35.17 2.75 3.94
CA GLU A 208 -34.51 4.01 4.31
C GLU A 208 -33.35 3.78 5.28
N SER A 209 -33.56 3.01 6.35
CA SER A 209 -32.50 2.66 7.32
C SER A 209 -31.35 1.91 6.67
N SER A 210 -31.67 0.89 5.87
CA SER A 210 -30.66 0.08 5.18
C SER A 210 -29.82 0.91 4.21
N LYS A 211 -30.44 1.86 3.49
CA LYS A 211 -29.73 2.79 2.60
C LYS A 211 -28.75 3.66 3.40
N ASN A 212 -29.22 4.28 4.48
CA ASN A 212 -28.39 5.14 5.32
C ASN A 212 -27.23 4.37 5.97
N GLU A 213 -27.47 3.14 6.43
CA GLU A 213 -26.42 2.27 6.97
C GLU A 213 -25.39 1.90 5.89
N PHE A 214 -25.84 1.56 4.69
CA PHE A 214 -24.95 1.23 3.58
C PHE A 214 -24.08 2.43 3.19
N GLU A 215 -24.65 3.63 3.06
CA GLU A 215 -23.90 4.86 2.81
C GLU A 215 -22.85 5.12 3.90
N ALA A 216 -23.21 4.95 5.18
CA ALA A 216 -22.27 5.08 6.29
C ALA A 216 -21.15 4.01 6.27
N TYR A 217 -21.44 2.78 5.83
CA TYR A 217 -20.41 1.75 5.63
C TYR A 217 -19.47 2.10 4.47
N VAL A 218 -19.99 2.64 3.37
CA VAL A 218 -19.19 3.09 2.23
C VAL A 218 -18.23 4.19 2.66
N GLU A 219 -18.72 5.20 3.40
CA GLU A 219 -17.87 6.27 3.94
C GLU A 219 -16.75 5.73 4.83
N LYS A 220 -17.06 4.79 5.73
CA LYS A 220 -16.04 4.14 6.58
C LYS A 220 -15.01 3.35 5.77
N ILE A 221 -15.42 2.70 4.69
CA ILE A 221 -14.51 1.96 3.81
C ILE A 221 -13.58 2.93 3.08
N ASP A 222 -14.09 4.05 2.56
CA ASP A 222 -13.29 5.08 1.91
C ASP A 222 -12.31 5.75 2.87
N GLU A 223 -12.74 6.02 4.11
CA GLU A 223 -11.88 6.53 5.17
C GLU A 223 -10.75 5.52 5.49
N LEU A 224 -11.10 4.24 5.70
CA LEU A 224 -10.13 3.19 5.95
C LEU A 224 -9.14 3.03 4.79
N LYS A 225 -9.61 3.06 3.55
CA LYS A 225 -8.77 2.99 2.36
C LYS A 225 -7.77 4.14 2.35
N THR A 226 -8.25 5.37 2.52
CA THR A 226 -7.42 6.58 2.53
C THR A 226 -6.37 6.53 3.65
N GLN A 227 -6.77 6.11 4.86
CA GLN A 227 -5.84 5.93 5.98
C GLN A 227 -4.78 4.88 5.68
N LYS A 228 -5.14 3.74 5.06
CA LYS A 228 -4.19 2.68 4.72
C LYS A 228 -3.24 3.07 3.60
N GLU A 229 -3.72 3.78 2.59
CA GLU A 229 -2.88 4.33 1.51
C GLU A 229 -1.88 5.34 2.07
N SER A 230 -2.31 6.26 2.93
CA SER A 230 -1.42 7.20 3.61
C SER A 230 -0.38 6.48 4.48
N LEU A 231 -0.78 5.51 5.31
CA LEU A 231 0.15 4.70 6.11
C LEU A 231 1.18 3.96 5.24
N PHE A 232 0.74 3.41 4.11
CA PHE A 232 1.62 2.72 3.19
C PHE A 232 2.61 3.68 2.52
N ASN A 233 2.14 4.84 2.05
CA ASN A 233 3.00 5.84 1.42
C ASN A 233 4.02 6.41 2.41
N ASP A 234 3.59 6.73 3.63
CA ASP A 234 4.47 7.18 4.71
C ASP A 234 5.54 6.13 5.05
N TRP A 235 5.18 4.84 5.08
CA TRP A 235 6.14 3.76 5.30
C TRP A 235 7.06 3.53 4.10
N PHE A 236 6.52 3.61 2.88
CA PHE A 236 7.24 3.25 1.66
C PHE A 236 8.12 4.37 1.12
N GLU A 237 7.52 5.55 0.90
CA GLU A 237 8.17 6.75 0.36
C GLU A 237 8.77 7.63 1.46
N GLY A 238 8.14 7.68 2.62
CA GLY A 238 8.52 8.54 3.74
C GLY A 238 7.61 9.73 3.90
N ASN A 239 7.82 10.50 4.95
CA ASN A 239 7.16 11.78 5.20
C ASN A 239 8.17 12.81 5.73
N GLU A 240 7.74 14.02 6.08
CA GLU A 240 8.63 15.10 6.55
C GLU A 240 9.51 14.71 7.74
N ASN A 241 9.11 13.72 8.54
CA ASN A 241 9.81 13.32 9.77
C ASN A 241 10.53 11.97 9.68
N LEU A 242 10.23 11.15 8.67
CA LEU A 242 10.72 9.77 8.57
C LEU A 242 11.09 9.45 7.13
N GLU A 243 12.33 9.00 6.92
CA GLU A 243 12.74 8.45 5.64
C GLU A 243 12.04 7.12 5.37
N GLY A 244 11.38 7.02 4.22
CA GLY A 244 10.69 5.80 3.81
C GLY A 244 11.64 4.64 3.58
N ILE A 245 11.10 3.42 3.66
CA ILE A 245 11.88 2.19 3.49
C ILE A 245 12.57 2.13 2.12
N LYS A 246 12.00 2.76 1.08
CA LYS A 246 12.60 2.84 -0.26
C LYS A 246 13.96 3.56 -0.23
N SER A 247 14.04 4.67 0.50
CA SER A 247 15.30 5.42 0.65
C SER A 247 16.33 4.59 1.41
N GLN A 248 15.93 4.04 2.55
CA GLN A 248 16.80 3.20 3.40
C GLN A 248 17.36 1.99 2.65
N ILE A 249 16.52 1.28 1.88
CA ILE A 249 16.94 0.15 1.06
C ILE A 249 17.91 0.60 -0.04
N THR A 250 17.61 1.72 -0.71
CA THR A 250 18.46 2.24 -1.78
C THR A 250 19.84 2.62 -1.24
N GLN A 251 19.88 3.34 -0.10
CA GLN A 251 21.11 3.70 0.59
C GLN A 251 21.90 2.45 0.99
N PHE A 252 21.25 1.47 1.61
CA PHE A 252 21.91 0.21 1.99
C PHE A 252 22.52 -0.52 0.78
N PHE A 253 21.83 -0.55 -0.37
CA PHE A 253 22.35 -1.19 -1.58
C PHE A 253 23.57 -0.45 -2.15
N GLU A 254 23.52 0.88 -2.23
CA GLU A 254 24.65 1.68 -2.71
C GLU A 254 25.87 1.58 -1.77
N GLU A 255 25.65 1.68 -0.46
CA GLU A 255 26.71 1.50 0.54
C GLU A 255 27.32 0.09 0.48
N SER A 256 26.48 -0.95 0.36
CA SER A 256 26.93 -2.33 0.24
C SER A 256 27.72 -2.56 -1.04
N LYS A 257 27.31 -1.95 -2.15
CA LYS A 257 28.02 -2.02 -3.43
C LYS A 257 29.39 -1.34 -3.34
N GLY A 258 29.46 -0.13 -2.81
CA GLY A 258 30.72 0.59 -2.61
C GLY A 258 31.68 -0.17 -1.69
N ARG A 259 31.17 -0.74 -0.59
CA ARG A 259 31.97 -1.57 0.32
C ARG A 259 32.51 -2.82 -0.36
N ARG A 260 31.71 -3.48 -1.21
CA ARG A 260 32.14 -4.66 -1.98
C ARG A 260 33.26 -4.31 -2.95
N GLU A 261 33.12 -3.22 -3.69
CA GLU A 261 34.14 -2.74 -4.65
C GLU A 261 35.45 -2.36 -3.93
N ASN A 262 35.37 -1.65 -2.80
CA ASN A 262 36.54 -1.35 -1.97
C ASN A 262 37.23 -2.62 -1.44
N LEU A 263 36.45 -3.61 -0.99
CA LEU A 263 36.99 -4.88 -0.51
C LEU A 263 37.69 -5.66 -1.62
N GLU A 264 37.14 -5.64 -2.84
CA GLU A 264 37.71 -6.28 -4.02
C GLU A 264 39.05 -5.65 -4.39
N ILE A 265 39.12 -4.31 -4.45
CA ILE A 265 40.37 -3.56 -4.68
C ILE A 265 41.42 -3.87 -3.60
N ALA A 266 41.01 -3.83 -2.32
CA ALA A 266 41.90 -4.10 -1.20
C ALA A 266 42.44 -5.55 -1.24
N TYR A 267 41.59 -6.51 -1.62
CA TYR A 267 41.97 -7.91 -1.74
C TYR A 267 42.95 -8.15 -2.90
N ASP A 268 42.68 -7.59 -4.08
CA ASP A 268 43.57 -7.68 -5.24
C ASP A 268 44.94 -7.07 -4.94
N LYS A 269 44.96 -5.89 -4.32
CA LYS A 269 46.21 -5.22 -3.91
C LYS A 269 46.97 -5.99 -2.83
N LYS A 270 46.25 -6.61 -1.89
CA LYS A 270 46.84 -7.54 -0.92
C LYS A 270 47.49 -8.73 -1.63
N LEU A 271 46.83 -9.32 -2.63
CA LEU A 271 47.38 -10.44 -3.37
C LEU A 271 48.67 -10.03 -4.11
N GLU A 272 48.66 -8.86 -4.75
CA GLU A 272 49.82 -8.28 -5.45
C GLU A 272 51.01 -8.03 -4.51
N LEU A 273 50.77 -7.39 -3.35
CA LEU A 273 51.83 -6.95 -2.43
C LEU A 273 52.27 -8.02 -1.41
N SER A 274 51.48 -9.06 -1.19
CA SER A 274 51.79 -10.11 -0.20
C SER A 274 53.08 -10.87 -0.50
N LYS A 275 53.37 -11.15 -1.78
CA LYS A 275 54.59 -11.86 -2.20
C LYS A 275 55.84 -10.99 -2.00
N PRO A 276 55.88 -9.72 -2.47
CA PRO A 276 56.96 -8.78 -2.14
C PRO A 276 57.15 -8.57 -0.63
N ALA A 277 56.07 -8.39 0.15
CA ALA A 277 56.18 -8.20 1.60
C ALA A 277 56.87 -9.39 2.27
N ARG A 278 56.42 -10.63 1.96
CA ARG A 278 57.07 -11.86 2.48
C ARG A 278 58.53 -11.96 2.07
N TYR A 279 58.87 -11.51 0.85
CA TYR A 279 60.26 -11.47 0.39
C TYR A 279 61.11 -10.51 1.24
N TRP A 280 60.63 -9.30 1.51
CA TRP A 280 61.31 -8.32 2.35
C TRP A 280 61.48 -8.79 3.79
N GLN A 281 60.46 -9.41 4.38
CA GLN A 281 60.56 -10.04 5.70
C GLN A 281 61.66 -11.12 5.74
N LYS A 282 61.69 -11.99 4.72
CA LYS A 282 62.72 -13.04 4.63
C LYS A 282 64.12 -12.44 4.48
N LYS A 283 64.28 -11.39 3.67
CA LYS A 283 65.54 -10.66 3.50
C LYS A 283 65.99 -9.97 4.79
N ALA A 284 65.08 -9.29 5.50
CA ALA A 284 65.35 -8.67 6.80
C ALA A 284 65.92 -9.69 7.78
N ASN A 285 65.25 -10.83 7.95
CA ASN A 285 65.73 -11.91 8.82
C ASN A 285 67.11 -12.45 8.41
N THR A 286 67.32 -12.65 7.10
CA THR A 286 68.61 -13.14 6.57
C THR A 286 69.74 -12.16 6.90
N TYR A 287 69.53 -10.86 6.68
CA TYR A 287 70.55 -9.84 6.97
C TYR A 287 70.76 -9.66 8.49
N PHE A 288 69.72 -9.83 9.29
CA PHE A 288 69.84 -9.81 10.74
C PHE A 288 70.67 -10.98 11.27
N ASP A 289 70.52 -12.17 10.69
CA ASP A 289 71.34 -13.33 11.07
C ASP A 289 72.80 -13.18 10.62
N ASN A 290 73.04 -12.58 9.44
CA ASN A 290 74.39 -12.18 9.01
C ASN A 290 75.01 -11.17 9.98
N TYR A 291 74.22 -10.19 10.46
CA TYR A 291 74.64 -9.23 11.48
C TYR A 291 75.02 -9.94 12.79
N LYS A 292 74.19 -10.86 13.30
CA LYS A 292 74.49 -11.62 14.53
C LYS A 292 75.78 -12.42 14.39
N THR A 293 75.97 -13.06 13.24
CA THR A 293 77.17 -13.85 12.94
C THR A 293 78.40 -12.94 12.90
N ALA A 294 78.35 -11.83 12.18
CA ALA A 294 79.43 -10.85 12.11
C ALA A 294 79.75 -10.22 13.47
N ARG A 295 78.72 -9.90 14.27
CA ARG A 295 78.87 -9.41 15.65
C ARG A 295 79.58 -10.43 16.53
N THR A 296 79.21 -11.70 16.41
CA THR A 296 79.84 -12.79 17.17
C THR A 296 81.31 -12.94 16.78
N ILE A 297 81.62 -12.94 15.48
CA ILE A 297 83.00 -12.98 14.97
C ILE A 297 83.79 -11.77 15.47
N LEU A 298 83.22 -10.58 15.42
CA LEU A 298 83.85 -9.35 15.90
C LEU A 298 84.19 -9.42 17.39
N LEU A 299 83.25 -9.87 18.23
CA LEU A 299 83.46 -10.05 19.67
C LEU A 299 84.55 -11.08 19.96
N VAL A 300 84.57 -12.19 19.21
CA VAL A 300 85.64 -13.21 19.32
C VAL A 300 86.99 -12.62 18.91
N MET A 301 87.08 -11.88 17.80
CA MET A 301 88.34 -11.25 17.37
C MET A 301 88.86 -10.25 18.42
N ILE A 302 87.99 -9.41 18.97
CA ILE A 302 88.35 -8.46 20.02
C ILE A 302 88.81 -9.21 21.28
N GLY A 303 88.07 -10.23 21.70
CA GLY A 303 88.41 -11.05 22.87
C GLY A 303 89.74 -11.79 22.72
N VAL A 304 89.98 -12.42 21.56
CA VAL A 304 91.25 -13.10 21.24
C VAL A 304 92.40 -12.09 21.19
N THR A 305 92.19 -10.91 20.60
CA THR A 305 93.24 -9.87 20.54
C THR A 305 93.57 -9.34 21.94
N ALA A 306 92.56 -9.07 22.77
CA ALA A 306 92.75 -8.63 24.15
C ALA A 306 93.43 -9.70 25.01
N LEU A 307 93.03 -10.97 24.87
CA LEU A 307 93.65 -12.09 25.57
C LEU A 307 95.12 -12.27 25.13
N PHE A 308 95.39 -12.24 23.83
CA PHE A 308 96.74 -12.33 23.29
C PHE A 308 97.65 -11.21 23.80
N LEU A 309 97.18 -9.95 23.77
CA LEU A 309 97.89 -8.81 24.32
C LEU A 309 98.10 -8.93 25.84
N GLY A 310 97.10 -9.42 26.58
CA GLY A 310 97.19 -9.65 28.02
C GLY A 310 98.20 -10.73 28.40
N ILE A 311 98.24 -11.84 27.66
CA ILE A 311 99.24 -12.91 27.84
C ILE A 311 100.64 -12.38 27.57
N ILE A 312 100.83 -11.62 26.48
CA ILE A 312 102.12 -10.98 26.20
C ILE A 312 102.49 -10.06 27.38
N LEU A 313 101.60 -9.19 27.83
CA LEU A 313 101.91 -8.26 28.93
C LEU A 313 102.29 -8.99 30.23
N ALA A 314 101.61 -10.10 30.57
CA ALA A 314 101.79 -10.81 31.83
C ALA A 314 102.94 -11.83 31.84
N VAL A 315 103.18 -12.54 30.73
CA VAL A 315 104.12 -13.67 30.66
C VAL A 315 105.44 -13.29 29.98
N ALA A 316 105.45 -12.28 29.10
CA ALA A 316 106.53 -12.10 28.14
C ALA A 316 107.83 -11.42 28.57
N PRO A 317 107.92 -10.51 29.57
CA PRO A 317 109.09 -9.65 29.67
C PRO A 317 110.41 -10.42 29.78
N GLU A 318 110.47 -11.45 30.62
CA GLU A 318 111.68 -12.27 30.75
C GLU A 318 111.73 -13.45 29.77
N TYR A 319 110.58 -14.09 29.49
CA TYR A 319 110.53 -15.29 28.65
C TYR A 319 110.78 -14.98 27.17
N ILE A 320 110.13 -13.94 26.62
CA ILE A 320 110.32 -13.54 25.22
C ILE A 320 111.73 -12.96 25.02
N PHE A 321 112.23 -12.17 25.98
CA PHE A 321 113.56 -11.58 25.89
C PHE A 321 114.68 -12.64 25.88
N LYS A 322 114.59 -13.65 26.76
CA LYS A 322 115.58 -14.75 26.83
C LYS A 322 115.45 -15.76 25.68
N ASN A 323 114.24 -16.21 25.35
CA ASN A 323 114.05 -17.38 24.47
C ASN A 323 113.74 -17.03 23.01
N VAL A 324 113.05 -15.91 22.76
CA VAL A 324 112.65 -15.51 21.39
C VAL A 324 113.66 -14.54 20.80
N PHE A 325 114.09 -13.53 21.57
CA PHE A 325 115.06 -12.54 21.11
C PHE A 325 116.52 -12.98 21.29
N LYS A 326 116.78 -13.94 22.20
CA LYS A 326 118.12 -14.49 22.50
C LYS A 326 119.18 -13.40 22.73
N GLY A 327 118.79 -12.26 23.29
CA GLY A 327 119.67 -11.12 23.54
C GLY A 327 120.24 -10.41 22.30
N ASN A 328 119.74 -10.69 21.09
CA ASN A 328 120.22 -10.07 19.84
C ASN A 328 119.29 -8.91 19.42
N GLU A 329 119.84 -7.70 19.38
CA GLU A 329 119.12 -6.46 18.99
C GLU A 329 118.44 -6.57 17.61
N VAL A 330 119.08 -7.22 16.63
CA VAL A 330 118.52 -7.41 15.28
C VAL A 330 117.28 -8.31 15.30
N THR A 331 117.24 -9.29 16.20
CA THR A 331 116.12 -10.23 16.33
C THR A 331 114.92 -9.55 16.98
N ILE A 332 115.16 -8.66 17.95
CA ILE A 332 114.12 -7.81 18.56
C ILE A 332 113.43 -6.97 17.50
N VAL A 333 114.19 -6.28 16.66
CA VAL A 333 113.64 -5.41 15.59
C VAL A 333 112.81 -6.21 14.59
N ARG A 334 113.30 -7.36 14.11
CA ARG A 334 112.57 -8.20 13.13
C ARG A 334 111.22 -8.68 13.65
N TRP A 335 111.18 -9.22 14.86
CA TRP A 335 109.93 -9.72 15.46
C TRP A 335 109.00 -8.58 15.88
N SER A 336 109.53 -7.42 16.27
CA SER A 336 108.72 -6.23 16.56
C SER A 336 108.04 -5.70 15.29
N LEU A 337 108.73 -5.69 14.15
CA LEU A 337 108.14 -5.34 12.85
C LEU A 337 107.03 -6.31 12.44
N ILE A 338 107.25 -7.62 12.59
CA ILE A 338 106.21 -8.65 12.33
C ILE A 338 105.00 -8.45 13.24
N PHE A 339 105.23 -8.14 14.52
CA PHE A 339 104.16 -7.91 15.49
C PHE A 339 103.34 -6.65 15.17
N ILE A 340 104.00 -5.54 14.81
CA ILE A 340 103.31 -4.31 14.37
C ILE A 340 102.49 -4.57 13.10
N ALA A 341 103.05 -5.29 12.13
CA ALA A 341 102.33 -5.66 10.91
C ALA A 341 101.12 -6.56 11.20
N PHE A 342 101.25 -7.51 12.13
CA PHE A 342 100.14 -8.36 12.58
C PHE A 342 99.04 -7.56 13.29
N LEU A 343 99.40 -6.63 14.19
CA LEU A 343 98.44 -5.74 14.84
C LEU A 343 97.71 -4.84 13.85
N ALA A 344 98.43 -4.30 12.85
CA ALA A 344 97.83 -3.52 11.78
C ALA A 344 96.86 -4.35 10.95
N LEU A 345 97.21 -5.60 10.61
CA LEU A 345 96.33 -6.54 9.91
C LEU A 345 95.08 -6.87 10.74
N MET A 346 95.24 -7.11 12.04
CA MET A 346 94.12 -7.37 12.96
C MET A 346 93.19 -6.16 13.07
N ALA A 347 93.74 -4.96 13.24
CA ALA A 347 92.97 -3.72 13.27
C ALA A 347 92.19 -3.51 11.96
N TYR A 348 92.80 -3.81 10.80
CA TYR A 348 92.14 -3.77 9.51
C TYR A 348 91.01 -4.81 9.38
N ALA A 349 91.24 -6.05 9.82
CA ALA A 349 90.23 -7.11 9.82
C ALA A 349 89.02 -6.76 10.71
N ILE A 350 89.27 -6.25 11.92
CA ILE A 350 88.24 -5.73 12.83
C ILE A 350 87.44 -4.63 12.14
N ARG A 351 88.10 -3.67 11.48
CA ARG A 351 87.42 -2.59 10.73
C ARG A 351 86.56 -3.12 9.59
N ALA A 352 87.06 -4.11 8.83
CA ALA A 352 86.34 -4.72 7.72
C ALA A 352 85.08 -5.46 8.20
N VAL A 353 85.20 -6.29 9.24
CA VAL A 353 84.05 -7.00 9.84
C VAL A 353 83.06 -6.04 10.46
N ASN A 354 83.52 -4.96 11.11
CA ASN A 354 82.65 -3.92 11.65
C ASN A 354 81.83 -3.23 10.55
N LYS A 355 82.46 -2.90 9.41
CA LYS A 355 81.76 -2.32 8.24
C LYS A 355 80.72 -3.29 7.68
N PHE A 356 81.06 -4.57 7.57
CA PHE A 356 80.12 -5.61 7.12
C PHE A 356 78.95 -5.82 8.09
N MET A 357 79.22 -5.81 9.40
CA MET A 357 78.22 -5.93 10.46
C MET A 357 77.20 -4.78 10.36
N PHE A 358 77.67 -3.52 10.34
CA PHE A 358 76.77 -2.38 10.23
C PHE A 358 76.02 -2.35 8.89
N SER A 359 76.66 -2.75 7.78
CA SER A 359 75.98 -2.87 6.50
C SER A 359 74.83 -3.88 6.54
N SER A 360 75.04 -5.05 7.15
CA SER A 360 74.00 -6.06 7.29
C SER A 360 72.87 -5.60 8.20
N LEU A 361 73.18 -4.84 9.26
CA LEU A 361 72.18 -4.26 10.14
C LEU A 361 71.32 -3.19 9.44
N HIS A 362 71.92 -2.28 8.68
CA HIS A 362 71.19 -1.27 7.92
C HIS A 362 70.28 -1.90 6.88
N LEU A 363 70.78 -2.91 6.15
CA LEU A 363 70.00 -3.59 5.12
C LEU A 363 68.86 -4.44 5.72
N SER A 364 69.04 -4.97 6.94
CA SER A 364 67.97 -5.59 7.71
C SER A 364 66.89 -4.59 8.08
N ARG A 365 67.26 -3.42 8.59
CA ARG A 365 66.30 -2.36 9.00
C ARG A 365 65.54 -1.79 7.81
N ASP A 366 66.23 -1.51 6.71
CA ASP A 366 65.60 -1.05 5.45
C ASP A 366 64.58 -2.07 4.92
N ALA A 367 64.91 -3.37 4.95
CA ALA A 367 63.97 -4.42 4.55
C ALA A 367 62.77 -4.55 5.50
N GLU A 368 62.98 -4.34 6.80
CA GLU A 368 61.91 -4.33 7.81
C GLU A 368 60.98 -3.11 7.66
N GLU A 369 61.53 -1.93 7.39
CA GLU A 369 60.78 -0.70 7.10
C GLU A 369 59.91 -0.85 5.84
N ARG A 370 60.46 -1.40 4.75
CA ARG A 370 59.67 -1.69 3.52
C ARG A 370 58.53 -2.66 3.79
N HIS A 371 58.76 -3.68 4.63
CA HIS A 371 57.72 -4.61 5.04
C HIS A 371 56.62 -3.88 5.82
N ALA A 372 56.98 -3.09 6.83
CA ALA A 372 56.02 -2.32 7.64
C ALA A 372 55.22 -1.31 6.78
N LEU A 373 55.87 -0.56 5.90
CA LEU A 373 55.22 0.38 4.97
C LEU A 373 54.23 -0.32 4.04
N THR A 374 54.50 -1.57 3.63
CA THR A 374 53.56 -2.35 2.82
C THR A 374 52.27 -2.65 3.59
N PHE A 375 52.34 -2.95 4.89
CA PHE A 375 51.15 -3.16 5.72
C PHE A 375 50.38 -1.87 5.96
N VAL A 376 51.07 -0.75 6.19
CA VAL A 376 50.44 0.58 6.33
C VAL A 376 49.71 0.97 5.04
N TYR A 377 50.32 0.72 3.88
CA TYR A 377 49.67 0.93 2.59
C TYR A 377 48.39 0.10 2.43
N LEU A 378 48.45 -1.18 2.81
CA LEU A 378 47.29 -2.08 2.75
C LEU A 378 46.18 -1.71 3.73
N SER A 379 46.51 -1.21 4.93
CA SER A 379 45.50 -0.75 5.89
C SER A 379 44.80 0.53 5.41
N LEU A 380 45.56 1.49 4.86
CA LEU A 380 45.01 2.72 4.30
C LEU A 380 44.10 2.44 3.10
N LEU A 381 44.49 1.53 2.20
CA LEU A 381 43.62 1.10 1.10
C LEU A 381 42.33 0.42 1.58
N ASN A 382 42.35 -0.27 2.72
CA ASN A 382 41.16 -0.91 3.27
C ASN A 382 40.20 0.07 3.94
N GLU A 383 40.72 1.15 4.54
CA GLU A 383 39.90 2.16 5.23
C GLU A 383 39.39 3.24 4.26
N GLN A 384 40.22 3.70 3.33
CA GLN A 384 39.91 4.83 2.43
C GLN A 384 39.63 4.41 0.98
N GLY A 385 39.81 3.13 0.63
CA GLY A 385 39.51 2.61 -0.71
C GLY A 385 40.21 3.37 -1.83
N SER A 386 39.45 3.75 -2.86
CA SER A 386 39.90 4.54 -4.01
C SER A 386 40.00 6.06 -3.78
N GLU A 387 39.60 6.56 -2.61
CA GLU A 387 39.64 8.00 -2.27
C GLU A 387 41.00 8.46 -1.71
N MET A 388 41.95 7.54 -1.56
CA MET A 388 43.30 7.86 -1.09
C MET A 388 43.98 8.86 -2.04
N ASP A 389 44.46 9.98 -1.48
CA ASP A 389 45.11 11.06 -2.24
C ASP A 389 46.24 10.51 -3.11
N GLY A 390 46.28 10.96 -4.38
CA GLY A 390 47.26 10.51 -5.36
C GLY A 390 48.69 10.83 -4.96
N GLU A 391 48.90 11.92 -4.21
CA GLU A 391 50.21 12.29 -3.66
C GLU A 391 50.64 11.38 -2.51
N ASP A 392 49.73 11.02 -1.59
CA ASP A 392 50.03 10.07 -0.50
C ASP A 392 50.36 8.68 -1.06
N ARG A 393 49.61 8.23 -2.07
CA ARG A 393 49.89 6.98 -2.80
C ARG A 393 51.27 7.00 -3.44
N LYS A 394 51.62 8.09 -4.12
CA LYS A 394 52.90 8.26 -4.79
C LYS A 394 54.05 8.30 -3.80
N LEU A 395 53.88 8.96 -2.66
CA LEU A 395 54.87 9.05 -1.59
C LEU A 395 55.16 7.67 -0.98
N ILE A 396 54.13 6.89 -0.67
CA ILE A 396 54.29 5.53 -0.13
C ILE A 396 54.95 4.61 -1.15
N LEU A 397 54.52 4.63 -2.42
CA LEU A 397 55.15 3.84 -3.48
C LEU A 397 56.61 4.25 -3.71
N GLN A 398 56.91 5.55 -3.71
CA GLN A 398 58.29 6.03 -3.83
C GLN A 398 59.16 5.51 -2.66
N SER A 399 58.61 5.45 -1.46
CA SER A 399 59.32 4.93 -0.28
C SER A 399 59.59 3.43 -0.42
N LEU A 400 58.59 2.66 -0.83
CA LEU A 400 58.72 1.21 -1.04
C LEU A 400 59.76 0.84 -2.12
N PHE A 401 59.86 1.64 -3.19
CA PHE A 401 60.73 1.37 -4.33
C PHE A 401 62.04 2.19 -4.36
N SER A 402 62.25 3.09 -3.41
CA SER A 402 63.49 3.87 -3.33
C SER A 402 64.71 3.01 -2.94
N ARG A 403 65.91 3.50 -3.23
CA ARG A 403 67.16 2.77 -3.01
C ARG A 403 67.58 2.82 -1.54
N SER A 404 68.08 1.69 -1.04
CA SER A 404 68.72 1.64 0.28
C SER A 404 70.12 2.28 0.23
N GLU A 405 70.32 3.37 0.96
CA GLU A 405 71.64 3.96 1.16
C GLU A 405 72.45 3.10 2.14
N THR A 406 73.27 2.20 1.61
CA THR A 406 74.28 1.51 2.44
C THR A 406 75.62 2.21 2.30
N GLY A 407 76.37 2.36 3.40
CA GLY A 407 77.67 3.04 3.44
C GLY A 407 78.80 2.40 2.62
N LEU A 408 78.50 1.41 1.77
CA LEU A 408 79.37 0.82 0.77
C LEU A 408 79.13 1.37 -0.65
N LEU A 409 77.99 2.00 -0.91
CA LEU A 409 77.51 2.40 -2.24
C LEU A 409 77.29 3.93 -2.37
N LYS A 410 78.01 4.72 -1.57
CA LYS A 410 77.78 6.17 -1.43
C LYS A 410 77.92 7.01 -2.72
N ASP A 411 78.50 6.46 -3.79
CA ASP A 411 78.87 7.23 -4.99
C ASP A 411 78.06 6.88 -6.26
N ASP A 412 76.91 6.20 -6.16
CA ASP A 412 76.08 5.90 -7.33
C ASP A 412 74.81 6.76 -7.35
N SER A 413 74.64 7.58 -8.37
CA SER A 413 73.61 8.63 -8.50
C SER A 413 72.20 8.07 -8.77
N GLY A 414 71.42 7.78 -7.72
CA GLY A 414 70.02 7.39 -7.81
C GLY A 414 69.17 7.90 -6.63
N PRO A 415 67.83 7.95 -6.75
CA PRO A 415 66.95 8.53 -5.73
C PRO A 415 66.92 7.70 -4.43
N THR A 416 66.98 8.39 -3.29
CA THR A 416 67.14 7.79 -1.95
C THR A 416 65.89 7.95 -1.08
N MET A 417 65.74 7.07 -0.08
CA MET A 417 64.63 7.10 0.88
C MET A 417 64.53 8.47 1.58
N PRO A 418 63.35 9.13 1.59
CA PRO A 418 63.14 10.30 2.42
C PRO A 418 63.21 9.94 3.92
N ASN A 419 64.11 10.56 4.68
CA ASN A 419 64.39 10.19 6.08
C ASN A 419 63.26 10.45 7.10
N ASP A 420 62.09 10.95 6.68
CA ASP A 420 61.10 11.56 7.60
C ASP A 420 59.63 11.30 7.20
N ILE A 421 59.34 10.07 6.74
CA ILE A 421 58.02 9.69 6.20
C ILE A 421 57.02 9.33 7.32
N ILE A 422 57.45 8.52 8.29
CA ILE A 422 56.57 8.01 9.35
C ILE A 422 56.07 9.15 10.26
N SER A 423 56.94 10.12 10.57
CA SER A 423 56.60 11.30 11.37
C SER A 423 55.59 12.22 10.67
N LYS A 424 55.64 12.32 9.34
CA LYS A 424 54.73 13.14 8.53
C LYS A 424 53.35 12.51 8.33
N ILE A 425 53.29 11.18 8.18
CA ILE A 425 52.02 10.45 8.01
C ILE A 425 51.24 10.34 9.33
N ILE A 426 51.93 10.27 10.48
CA ILE A 426 51.29 10.16 11.80
C ILE A 426 50.79 11.50 12.36
N ASN A 427 51.33 12.64 11.91
CA ASN A 427 50.97 13.99 12.40
C ASN A 427 49.87 14.69 11.60
N LYS A 428 49.12 13.97 10.78
CA LYS A 428 48.00 14.46 9.99
C LYS A 428 46.78 13.59 10.26
#